data_AF-A0A1A6GN89-F1
#
_entry.id   AF-A0A1A6GN89-F1
#
_cell.length_a   1.000
_cell.length_b   1.000
_cell.length_c   1.000
_cell.angle_alpha   90.00
_cell.angle_beta   90.00
_cell.angle_gamma   90.00
#
_symmetry.space_group_name_H-M   'P 1'
#
loop_
_entity.id
_entity.type
_entity.pdbx_description
1 polymer ?
#
loop_
_entity_poly.entity_id
_entity_poly.type
_entity_poly.pdbx_seq_one_letter_code
_entity_poly.pdbx_strand_id
1 'polypeptide(L)'
;MAPPASHQRPMSASGKMFSFVMDPKSPVIKQVWASAMEMSEQCMVEGFSGTIPPTEIFMEQDLGQQDKDEIILLLGREVNRLSEFEIESKYKDAVIMNLRGELAELSQRLSETVAAAAAATARQNDRCGLKLQDLDEDDDPRQKEIESLKNQISALQKGYSQNLTKRNTETTSLKNEGMVTSLQKDMSARNEQVQQLKEEVSQLKSQNKEKEHQLEALGSKCSELKDELRKEEAQKESREAQEKELKLCKTQMQEMEKEMKKLREELKKNCSNQNTTSKMLRDKNKVEEKLQEDSRKKLLQLQEMGNRECLIKINLERAVGQLEHFRTQIIRATYGRTKPFRDKPVTDQQLIERIIQVTEDSFTFRQRKWTHQSSSKQEETAQSVEKLRVQLSKCQACMRESCSSSDLKKEMGFLQHLQLCPPMSGLQKVVLDILRVSLSWLEGTEQLLKDLSIHMCGSDKVSGMLDSAQVQGDRELGRQLHLHALSGKRDQRFIPYTGSSATLGEVHKWLWKRDGERKRSE
;
A
#
# COMPACT_ATOMS: atom_id res chain seq x y z
N MET A 1 -41.56 -10.49 -66.74
CA MET A 1 -41.32 -11.37 -65.56
C MET A 1 -39.96 -12.02 -65.71
N ALA A 2 -39.31 -12.42 -64.62
CA ALA A 2 -37.91 -12.87 -64.65
C ALA A 2 -37.74 -14.31 -65.18
N PRO A 3 -36.62 -14.62 -65.87
CA PRO A 3 -36.22 -15.99 -66.20
C PRO A 3 -35.53 -16.68 -65.00
N PRO A 4 -35.46 -18.02 -64.96
CA PRO A 4 -34.70 -18.75 -63.95
C PRO A 4 -33.19 -18.67 -64.20
N ALA A 5 -32.40 -18.49 -63.14
CA ALA A 5 -30.94 -18.57 -63.19
C ALA A 5 -30.47 -20.01 -62.99
N SER A 6 -29.51 -20.45 -63.82
CA SER A 6 -28.96 -21.81 -63.80
C SER A 6 -27.79 -21.96 -62.82
N HIS A 7 -27.58 -23.19 -62.31
CA HIS A 7 -26.42 -23.49 -61.47
C HIS A 7 -25.12 -23.47 -62.28
N GLN A 8 -24.20 -22.56 -61.94
CA GLN A 8 -22.80 -22.60 -62.39
C GLN A 8 -21.87 -22.92 -61.21
N ARG A 9 -20.89 -23.80 -61.46
CA ARG A 9 -19.67 -23.88 -60.64
C ARG A 9 -18.72 -22.75 -61.04
N PRO A 10 -18.01 -22.13 -60.08
CA PRO A 10 -16.71 -21.52 -60.34
C PRO A 10 -15.59 -22.55 -60.08
N MET A 11 -14.71 -22.75 -61.06
CA MET A 11 -13.32 -23.13 -60.79
C MET A 11 -12.46 -21.89 -60.98
N SER A 12 -11.57 -21.57 -60.03
CA SER A 12 -10.17 -21.22 -60.32
C SER A 12 -9.38 -20.84 -59.07
N ALA A 13 -8.06 -20.93 -59.19
CA ALA A 13 -7.08 -20.69 -58.14
C ALA A 13 -7.06 -19.25 -57.60
N SER A 14 -6.65 -19.11 -56.35
CA SER A 14 -5.79 -18.00 -55.94
C SER A 14 -4.65 -18.53 -55.07
N GLY A 15 -3.48 -18.75 -55.69
CA GLY A 15 -2.26 -19.05 -54.97
C GLY A 15 -1.68 -17.76 -54.40
N LYS A 16 -1.76 -17.57 -53.08
CA LYS A 16 -1.13 -16.41 -52.42
C LYS A 16 0.38 -16.66 -52.29
N MET A 17 1.15 -16.13 -53.23
CA MET A 17 2.59 -15.99 -53.09
C MET A 17 2.90 -15.04 -51.94
N PHE A 18 3.78 -15.42 -51.01
CA PHE A 18 4.32 -14.50 -50.01
C PHE A 18 5.30 -13.55 -50.69
N SER A 19 4.99 -12.25 -50.67
CA SER A 19 5.90 -11.20 -51.14
C SER A 19 6.65 -10.61 -49.95
N PHE A 20 7.98 -10.67 -49.98
CA PHE A 20 8.82 -10.10 -48.94
C PHE A 20 9.26 -8.68 -49.34
N VAL A 21 8.45 -7.68 -49.00
CA VAL A 21 8.79 -6.26 -49.17
C VAL A 21 9.50 -5.78 -47.92
N MET A 22 10.80 -5.48 -48.01
CA MET A 22 11.48 -4.71 -46.97
C MET A 22 11.16 -3.22 -47.09
N ASP A 23 10.71 -2.63 -45.98
CA ASP A 23 10.62 -1.18 -45.82
C ASP A 23 12.01 -0.64 -45.38
N PRO A 24 12.67 0.25 -46.14
CA PRO A 24 14.07 0.63 -45.93
C PRO A 24 14.27 1.63 -44.77
N LYS A 25 13.73 1.33 -43.58
CA LYS A 25 13.90 2.11 -42.35
C LYS A 25 14.09 1.23 -41.11
N SER A 26 15.24 0.58 -41.04
CA SER A 26 15.80 0.04 -39.78
C SER A 26 17.15 0.72 -39.51
N PRO A 27 17.46 1.11 -38.26
CA PRO A 27 18.77 1.69 -37.93
C PRO A 27 19.87 0.63 -38.11
N VAL A 28 21.07 1.08 -38.49
CA VAL A 28 22.22 0.20 -38.69
C VAL A 28 22.65 -0.40 -37.35
N ILE A 29 22.37 -1.67 -37.14
CA ILE A 29 22.95 -2.47 -36.05
C ILE A 29 24.45 -2.56 -36.32
N LYS A 30 25.27 -1.85 -35.54
CA LYS A 30 26.71 -2.07 -35.52
C LYS A 30 26.97 -3.50 -35.04
N GLN A 31 27.75 -4.27 -35.80
CA GLN A 31 28.10 -5.65 -35.46
C GLN A 31 29.14 -5.68 -34.33
N VAL A 32 28.69 -5.59 -33.08
CA VAL A 32 29.55 -5.61 -31.88
C VAL A 32 30.32 -6.94 -31.73
N TRP A 33 29.84 -8.01 -32.37
CA TRP A 33 30.40 -9.37 -32.28
C TRP A 33 31.34 -9.76 -33.44
N ALA A 34 31.76 -8.81 -34.28
CA ALA A 34 32.60 -9.04 -35.46
C ALA A 34 33.97 -8.32 -35.35
N SER A 35 34.78 -8.68 -34.35
CA SER A 35 36.14 -8.12 -34.16
C SER A 35 37.10 -9.10 -33.45
N ALA A 36 37.04 -10.39 -33.79
CA ALA A 36 37.91 -11.41 -33.20
C ALA A 36 38.14 -12.69 -34.05
N MET A 37 38.29 -12.61 -35.38
CA MET A 37 38.97 -13.67 -36.16
C MET A 37 39.35 -13.23 -37.59
N GLU A 38 40.43 -12.47 -37.75
CA GLU A 38 41.08 -12.31 -39.07
C GLU A 38 42.59 -12.15 -38.90
N MET A 39 43.35 -13.25 -39.07
CA MET A 39 44.75 -13.32 -39.51
C MET A 39 45.27 -14.77 -39.49
N SER A 40 45.96 -15.15 -40.57
CA SER A 40 46.77 -16.36 -40.79
C SER A 40 46.13 -17.75 -40.73
N GLU A 41 46.16 -18.41 -41.89
CA GLU A 41 46.34 -19.87 -42.00
C GLU A 41 47.69 -20.28 -41.39
N GLN A 42 47.81 -21.45 -40.72
CA GLN A 42 48.84 -22.48 -40.96
C GLN A 42 48.70 -23.72 -40.03
N CYS A 43 48.47 -24.89 -40.64
CA CYS A 43 49.01 -26.23 -40.30
C CYS A 43 49.21 -26.73 -38.84
N MET A 44 48.41 -27.76 -38.48
CA MET A 44 48.80 -29.02 -37.78
C MET A 44 49.10 -29.13 -36.25
N VAL A 45 48.67 -30.29 -35.71
CA VAL A 45 49.27 -31.12 -34.63
C VAL A 45 49.14 -30.68 -33.15
N GLU A 46 48.26 -31.42 -32.45
CA GLU A 46 48.50 -32.13 -31.16
C GLU A 46 48.97 -31.38 -29.88
N GLY A 47 48.23 -31.55 -28.78
CA GLY A 47 48.84 -31.70 -27.45
C GLY A 47 48.48 -30.69 -26.34
N PHE A 48 47.79 -31.22 -25.32
CA PHE A 48 47.90 -30.83 -23.89
C PHE A 48 47.27 -29.52 -23.36
N SER A 49 47.12 -29.54 -22.04
CA SER A 49 46.34 -28.63 -21.20
C SER A 49 46.97 -27.25 -21.00
N GLY A 50 46.12 -26.21 -20.98
CA GLY A 50 46.45 -24.90 -20.43
C GLY A 50 45.21 -24.25 -19.81
N THR A 51 45.25 -23.97 -18.51
CA THR A 51 44.19 -23.19 -17.84
C THR A 51 44.28 -21.72 -18.25
N ILE A 52 43.35 -21.28 -19.09
CA ILE A 52 43.14 -19.86 -19.41
C ILE A 52 42.27 -19.26 -18.29
N PRO A 53 42.66 -18.14 -17.65
CA PRO A 53 41.82 -17.48 -16.66
C PRO A 53 40.55 -16.88 -17.31
N PRO A 54 39.47 -16.65 -16.55
CA PRO A 54 38.30 -15.97 -17.10
C PRO A 54 38.70 -14.57 -17.56
N THR A 55 38.58 -14.29 -18.86
CA THR A 55 38.66 -12.92 -19.37
C THR A 55 37.46 -12.16 -18.83
N GLU A 56 37.66 -11.36 -17.79
CA GLU A 56 36.65 -10.41 -17.32
C GLU A 56 36.37 -9.42 -18.46
N ILE A 57 35.25 -9.62 -19.15
CA ILE A 57 34.75 -8.68 -20.16
C ILE A 57 34.32 -7.44 -19.39
N PHE A 58 35.20 -6.45 -19.36
CA PHE A 58 35.03 -5.19 -18.64
C PHE A 58 33.86 -4.40 -19.24
N MET A 59 32.65 -4.63 -18.72
CA MET A 59 31.44 -3.94 -19.18
C MET A 59 31.53 -2.46 -18.82
N GLU A 60 31.58 -1.62 -19.85
CA GLU A 60 31.74 -0.17 -19.73
C GLU A 60 30.57 0.46 -18.95
N GLN A 61 30.87 1.05 -17.79
CA GLN A 61 29.89 1.60 -16.87
C GLN A 61 29.51 3.04 -17.25
N ASP A 62 28.46 3.22 -18.06
CA ASP A 62 27.20 3.80 -17.57
C ASP A 62 26.09 3.77 -18.63
N LEU A 63 25.48 2.59 -18.80
CA LEU A 63 24.22 2.45 -19.53
C LEU A 63 23.05 3.00 -18.69
N GLY A 64 22.16 3.77 -19.27
CA GLY A 64 20.96 4.28 -18.60
C GLY A 64 20.01 3.16 -18.18
N GLN A 65 19.08 3.44 -17.27
CA GLN A 65 18.10 2.43 -16.85
C GLN A 65 17.28 1.93 -18.05
N GLN A 66 16.89 2.83 -18.97
CA GLN A 66 16.21 2.49 -20.21
C GLN A 66 17.02 1.55 -21.11
N ASP A 67 18.34 1.79 -21.24
CA ASP A 67 19.22 0.94 -22.06
C ASP A 67 19.39 -0.45 -21.42
N LYS A 68 19.48 -0.51 -20.09
CA LYS A 68 19.49 -1.76 -19.31
C LYS A 68 18.18 -2.54 -19.50
N ASP A 69 17.03 -1.85 -19.45
CA ASP A 69 15.71 -2.45 -19.67
C ASP A 69 15.55 -2.96 -21.12
N GLU A 70 16.06 -2.24 -22.12
CA GLU A 70 16.08 -2.70 -23.52
C GLU A 70 17.00 -3.92 -23.72
N ILE A 71 18.18 -3.95 -23.10
CA ILE A 71 19.09 -5.11 -23.11
C ILE A 71 18.43 -6.32 -22.44
N ILE A 72 17.75 -6.14 -21.31
CA ILE A 72 16.97 -7.21 -20.65
C ILE A 72 15.86 -7.74 -21.59
N LEU A 73 15.20 -6.87 -22.34
CA LEU A 73 14.14 -7.25 -23.30
C LEU A 73 14.72 -7.92 -24.57
N LEU A 74 15.93 -7.56 -25.00
CA LEU A 74 16.68 -8.26 -26.05
C LEU A 74 17.13 -9.65 -25.58
N LEU A 75 17.72 -9.77 -24.38
CA LEU A 75 18.10 -11.05 -23.79
C LEU A 75 16.89 -11.95 -23.54
N GLY A 76 15.75 -11.41 -23.10
CA GLY A 76 14.51 -12.17 -22.94
C GLY A 76 13.98 -12.74 -24.27
N ARG A 77 14.08 -11.98 -25.36
CA ARG A 77 13.76 -12.48 -26.72
C ARG A 77 14.73 -13.57 -27.17
N GLU A 78 16.03 -13.41 -26.90
CA GLU A 78 17.05 -14.39 -27.28
C GLU A 78 16.95 -15.69 -26.47
N VAL A 79 16.69 -15.61 -25.17
CA VAL A 79 16.41 -16.80 -24.32
C VAL A 79 15.17 -17.55 -24.82
N ASN A 80 14.11 -16.83 -25.20
CA ASN A 80 12.92 -17.47 -25.78
C ASN A 80 13.23 -18.14 -27.13
N ARG A 81 14.02 -17.49 -27.99
CA ARG A 81 14.50 -18.06 -29.26
C ARG A 81 15.34 -19.32 -29.03
N LEU A 82 16.26 -19.31 -28.06
CA LEU A 82 17.12 -20.45 -27.74
C LEU A 82 16.33 -21.64 -27.15
N SER A 83 15.25 -21.37 -26.40
CA SER A 83 14.34 -22.40 -25.89
C SER A 83 13.70 -23.24 -27.01
N GLU A 84 13.34 -22.60 -28.14
CA GLU A 84 12.82 -23.30 -29.33
C GLU A 84 13.87 -24.27 -29.91
N PHE A 85 15.15 -23.87 -29.95
CA PHE A 85 16.25 -24.75 -30.36
C PHE A 85 16.54 -25.87 -29.36
N GLU A 86 16.37 -25.64 -28.06
CA GLU A 86 16.53 -26.68 -27.03
C GLU A 86 15.46 -27.79 -27.17
N ILE A 87 14.21 -27.40 -27.44
CA ILE A 87 13.10 -28.34 -27.70
C ILE A 87 13.34 -29.12 -29.01
N GLU A 88 13.74 -28.42 -30.08
CA GLU A 88 14.06 -29.03 -31.38
C GLU A 88 15.29 -29.96 -31.30
N SER A 89 16.28 -29.66 -30.44
CA SER A 89 17.41 -30.57 -30.18
C SER A 89 16.92 -31.85 -29.50
N LYS A 90 16.16 -31.73 -28.40
CA LYS A 90 15.62 -32.88 -27.67
C LYS A 90 14.74 -33.77 -28.56
N TYR A 91 13.99 -33.16 -29.48
CA TYR A 91 13.22 -33.90 -30.49
C TYR A 91 14.14 -34.66 -31.46
N LYS A 92 15.19 -34.02 -31.99
CA LYS A 92 16.20 -34.68 -32.86
C LYS A 92 16.94 -35.81 -32.14
N ASP A 93 17.32 -35.62 -30.87
CA ASP A 93 17.99 -36.64 -30.07
C ASP A 93 17.08 -37.87 -29.86
N ALA A 94 15.78 -37.66 -29.63
CA ALA A 94 14.79 -38.74 -29.55
C ALA A 94 14.60 -39.47 -30.90
N VAL A 95 14.57 -38.74 -32.02
CA VAL A 95 14.52 -39.34 -33.38
C VAL A 95 15.78 -40.15 -33.68
N ILE A 96 16.97 -39.64 -33.32
CA ILE A 96 18.25 -40.35 -33.46
C ILE A 96 18.27 -41.62 -32.59
N MET A 97 17.70 -41.57 -31.38
CA MET A 97 17.57 -42.74 -30.51
C MET A 97 16.66 -43.81 -31.12
N ASN A 98 15.48 -43.44 -31.64
CA ASN A 98 14.58 -44.37 -32.31
C ASN A 98 15.21 -45.00 -33.56
N LEU A 99 15.82 -44.21 -34.44
CA LEU A 99 16.50 -44.72 -35.64
C LEU A 99 17.67 -45.66 -35.31
N ARG A 100 18.38 -45.43 -34.19
CA ARG A 100 19.40 -46.36 -33.68
C ARG A 100 18.78 -47.67 -33.17
N GLY A 101 17.59 -47.61 -32.56
CA GLY A 101 16.82 -48.79 -32.18
C GLY A 101 16.36 -49.61 -33.39
N GLU A 102 15.77 -48.96 -34.40
CA GLU A 102 15.34 -49.59 -35.66
C GLU A 102 16.53 -50.24 -36.40
N LEU A 103 17.69 -49.57 -36.45
CA LEU A 103 18.92 -50.14 -37.03
C LEU A 103 19.42 -51.36 -36.25
N ALA A 104 19.30 -51.37 -34.92
CA ALA A 104 19.66 -52.52 -34.10
C ALA A 104 18.71 -53.71 -34.34
N GLU A 105 17.39 -53.47 -34.38
CA GLU A 105 16.41 -54.51 -34.72
C GLU A 105 16.62 -55.08 -36.13
N LEU A 106 16.86 -54.24 -37.13
CA LEU A 106 17.12 -54.69 -38.51
C LEU A 106 18.43 -55.48 -38.60
N SER A 107 19.48 -55.06 -37.88
CA SER A 107 20.75 -55.78 -37.79
C SER A 107 20.60 -57.16 -37.12
N GLN A 108 19.79 -57.26 -36.07
CA GLN A 108 19.45 -58.53 -35.43
C GLN A 108 18.68 -59.44 -36.40
N ARG A 109 17.61 -58.96 -37.04
CA ARG A 109 16.80 -59.76 -37.99
C ARG A 109 17.61 -60.21 -39.22
N LEU A 110 18.58 -59.41 -39.68
CA LEU A 110 19.53 -59.82 -40.71
C LEU A 110 20.49 -60.92 -40.21
N SER A 111 20.96 -60.82 -38.96
CA SER A 111 21.82 -61.85 -38.36
C SER A 111 21.07 -63.19 -38.18
N GLU A 112 19.82 -63.13 -37.73
CA GLU A 112 18.93 -64.29 -37.58
C GLU A 112 18.59 -64.94 -38.93
N THR A 113 18.31 -64.16 -39.98
CA THR A 113 18.03 -64.70 -41.32
C THR A 113 19.27 -65.26 -42.01
N VAL A 114 20.46 -64.67 -41.80
CA VAL A 114 21.75 -65.26 -42.25
C VAL A 114 22.05 -66.58 -41.52
N ALA A 115 21.79 -66.67 -40.22
CA ALA A 115 21.92 -67.93 -39.47
C ALA A 115 20.93 -69.01 -39.96
N ALA A 116 19.68 -68.63 -40.24
CA ALA A 116 18.68 -69.54 -40.83
C ALA A 116 19.07 -70.02 -42.25
N ALA A 117 19.63 -69.12 -43.08
CA ALA A 117 20.13 -69.48 -44.41
C ALA A 117 21.30 -70.47 -44.33
N ALA A 118 22.27 -70.25 -43.44
CA ALA A 118 23.38 -71.19 -43.21
C ALA A 118 22.89 -72.58 -42.76
N ALA A 119 21.85 -72.63 -41.92
CA ALA A 119 21.21 -73.88 -41.48
C ALA A 119 20.39 -74.59 -42.58
N ALA A 120 20.05 -73.89 -43.67
CA ALA A 120 19.41 -74.44 -44.85
C ALA A 120 20.43 -74.98 -45.86
N THR A 121 21.54 -74.27 -46.11
CA THR A 121 22.62 -74.73 -47.02
C THR A 121 23.21 -76.08 -46.59
N ALA A 122 23.26 -76.34 -45.27
CA ALA A 122 23.66 -77.63 -44.70
C ALA A 122 22.72 -78.82 -45.01
N ARG A 123 21.60 -78.62 -45.72
CA ARG A 123 20.60 -79.66 -46.06
C ARG A 123 20.41 -79.93 -47.55
N GLN A 124 21.13 -79.25 -48.45
CA GLN A 124 21.09 -79.54 -49.89
C GLN A 124 22.48 -79.88 -50.45
N ASN A 125 22.87 -81.15 -50.32
CA ASN A 125 23.94 -81.74 -51.13
C ASN A 125 23.78 -83.26 -51.25
N ASP A 126 22.89 -83.74 -52.12
CA ASP A 126 22.97 -85.11 -52.66
C ASP A 126 22.34 -85.22 -54.06
N ARG A 127 22.93 -86.10 -54.89
CA ARG A 127 22.50 -86.62 -56.21
C ARG A 127 22.29 -85.67 -57.40
N CYS A 128 23.21 -85.79 -58.38
CA CYS A 128 22.91 -85.62 -59.81
C CYS A 128 23.79 -86.58 -60.65
N GLY A 129 23.25 -87.13 -61.75
CA GLY A 129 23.88 -88.14 -62.64
C GLY A 129 23.13 -89.49 -62.65
N LEU A 130 23.18 -90.31 -63.72
CA LEU A 130 23.83 -90.19 -65.03
C LEU A 130 22.99 -90.89 -66.15
N LYS A 131 23.57 -91.21 -67.32
CA LYS A 131 22.87 -91.36 -68.62
C LYS A 131 22.84 -92.79 -69.22
N LEU A 132 21.72 -93.11 -69.89
CA LEU A 132 21.48 -93.95 -71.10
C LEU A 132 22.06 -95.39 -71.27
N GLN A 133 21.40 -96.17 -72.13
CA GLN A 133 21.76 -97.51 -72.63
C GLN A 133 21.11 -97.72 -74.03
N ASP A 134 21.70 -98.54 -74.93
CA ASP A 134 21.38 -98.55 -76.39
C ASP A 134 21.80 -99.88 -77.10
N LEU A 135 21.39 -100.08 -78.38
CA LEU A 135 21.81 -101.10 -79.40
C LEU A 135 21.38 -102.59 -79.15
N ASP A 136 21.32 -103.54 -80.11
CA ASP A 136 21.36 -103.64 -81.61
C ASP A 136 20.60 -104.97 -82.02
N GLU A 137 20.54 -105.61 -83.21
CA GLU A 137 21.09 -105.58 -84.60
C GLU A 137 20.00 -106.28 -85.52
N ASP A 138 19.60 -105.81 -86.71
CA ASP A 138 19.98 -106.15 -88.12
C ASP A 138 19.82 -107.61 -88.67
N ASP A 139 19.48 -107.76 -89.97
CA ASP A 139 19.73 -108.94 -90.84
C ASP A 139 19.46 -108.66 -92.36
N ASP A 140 20.24 -109.22 -93.30
CA ASP A 140 20.29 -108.85 -94.75
C ASP A 140 19.72 -109.94 -95.74
N PRO A 141 20.30 -110.33 -96.90
CA PRO A 141 19.47 -110.32 -98.12
C PRO A 141 19.24 -111.67 -98.80
N ARG A 142 17.99 -111.95 -99.18
CA ARG A 142 17.72 -112.98 -100.21
C ARG A 142 16.59 -112.69 -101.21
N GLN A 143 16.02 -111.48 -101.20
CA GLN A 143 14.98 -111.06 -102.16
C GLN A 143 15.46 -110.10 -103.26
N LYS A 144 16.74 -109.66 -103.23
CA LYS A 144 17.33 -108.63 -104.13
C LYS A 144 17.25 -109.00 -105.64
N GLU A 145 16.93 -110.24 -105.99
CA GLU A 145 16.77 -110.72 -107.37
C GLU A 145 15.30 -110.82 -107.84
N ILE A 146 14.38 -111.34 -107.00
CA ILE A 146 12.93 -111.33 -107.28
C ILE A 146 12.38 -109.91 -107.33
N GLU A 147 13.02 -108.97 -106.62
CA GLU A 147 12.73 -107.55 -106.77
C GLU A 147 13.02 -107.04 -108.20
N SER A 148 14.04 -107.54 -108.92
CA SER A 148 14.53 -106.97 -110.20
C SER A 148 13.48 -106.80 -111.30
N LEU A 149 12.72 -107.86 -111.61
CA LEU A 149 11.67 -107.80 -112.64
C LEU A 149 10.32 -107.36 -112.09
N LYS A 150 10.07 -107.58 -110.79
CA LYS A 150 8.88 -107.04 -110.11
C LYS A 150 9.00 -105.53 -109.90
N ASN A 151 10.21 -104.98 -109.88
CA ASN A 151 10.54 -103.57 -109.67
C ASN A 151 9.99 -102.65 -110.74
N GLN A 152 9.90 -103.06 -112.01
CA GLN A 152 9.45 -102.14 -113.06
C GLN A 152 7.94 -101.86 -112.98
N ILE A 153 7.14 -102.92 -112.78
CA ILE A 153 5.69 -102.79 -112.57
C ILE A 153 5.40 -102.25 -111.17
N SER A 154 6.17 -102.66 -110.16
CA SER A 154 6.06 -102.09 -108.82
C SER A 154 6.48 -100.62 -108.79
N ALA A 155 7.49 -100.14 -109.53
CA ALA A 155 8.01 -98.77 -109.39
C ALA A 155 6.93 -97.69 -109.54
N LEU A 156 5.93 -97.90 -110.39
CA LEU A 156 4.82 -96.96 -110.56
C LEU A 156 3.77 -97.08 -109.44
N GLN A 157 3.41 -98.30 -109.04
CA GLN A 157 2.37 -98.55 -108.03
C GLN A 157 2.90 -98.37 -106.58
N LYS A 158 4.14 -98.82 -106.34
CA LYS A 158 5.01 -98.55 -105.19
C LYS A 158 5.38 -97.06 -105.18
N GLY A 159 5.71 -96.41 -106.29
CA GLY A 159 5.98 -94.97 -106.32
C GLY A 159 4.85 -94.10 -105.76
N TYR A 160 3.59 -94.44 -106.07
CA TYR A 160 2.41 -93.79 -105.50
C TYR A 160 2.16 -94.18 -104.03
N SER A 161 2.14 -95.48 -103.72
CA SER A 161 1.83 -95.99 -102.38
C SER A 161 2.95 -95.75 -101.36
N GLN A 162 4.22 -95.68 -101.79
CA GLN A 162 5.39 -95.34 -100.98
C GLN A 162 5.50 -93.84 -100.69
N ASN A 163 5.01 -92.97 -101.59
CA ASN A 163 4.82 -91.55 -101.26
C ASN A 163 3.67 -91.37 -100.24
N LEU A 164 2.63 -92.20 -100.29
CA LEU A 164 1.56 -92.22 -99.29
C LEU A 164 2.01 -92.82 -97.96
N THR A 165 2.70 -93.97 -97.95
CA THR A 165 3.18 -94.59 -96.71
C THR A 165 4.35 -93.81 -96.11
N LYS A 166 5.30 -93.27 -96.89
CA LYS A 166 6.34 -92.40 -96.34
C LYS A 166 5.75 -91.15 -95.68
N ARG A 167 4.80 -90.47 -96.33
CA ARG A 167 4.09 -89.34 -95.69
C ARG A 167 3.26 -89.79 -94.49
N ASN A 168 2.64 -90.97 -94.51
CA ASN A 168 1.95 -91.49 -93.31
C ASN A 168 2.93 -91.78 -92.18
N THR A 169 4.07 -92.43 -92.44
CA THR A 169 5.09 -92.71 -91.42
C THR A 169 5.69 -91.43 -90.87
N GLU A 170 5.93 -90.43 -91.72
CA GLU A 170 6.44 -89.10 -91.38
C GLU A 170 5.38 -88.30 -90.60
N THR A 171 4.10 -88.40 -90.96
CA THR A 171 2.96 -87.81 -90.21
C THR A 171 2.74 -88.51 -88.87
N THR A 172 2.95 -89.83 -88.76
CA THR A 172 2.94 -90.53 -87.47
C THR A 172 4.21 -90.29 -86.67
N SER A 173 5.36 -90.07 -87.32
CA SER A 173 6.61 -89.73 -86.65
C SER A 173 6.48 -88.35 -86.02
N LEU A 174 6.15 -87.30 -86.78
CA LEU A 174 5.89 -85.95 -86.26
C LEU A 174 4.75 -85.87 -85.22
N LYS A 175 3.88 -86.88 -85.14
CA LYS A 175 2.82 -87.02 -84.13
C LYS A 175 3.25 -87.77 -82.86
N ASN A 176 4.23 -88.68 -82.98
CA ASN A 176 4.72 -89.54 -81.89
C ASN A 176 6.06 -89.04 -81.31
N GLU A 177 6.85 -88.32 -82.12
CA GLU A 177 7.98 -87.50 -81.73
C GLU A 177 7.54 -86.48 -80.67
N GLY A 178 8.42 -86.22 -79.72
CA GLY A 178 8.07 -85.57 -78.44
C GLY A 178 7.47 -84.17 -78.54
N MET A 179 7.48 -83.49 -79.71
CA MET A 179 6.91 -82.15 -79.84
C MET A 179 5.42 -82.10 -79.51
N VAL A 180 4.58 -82.97 -80.09
CA VAL A 180 3.12 -82.91 -79.87
C VAL A 180 2.77 -83.26 -78.42
N THR A 181 3.43 -84.28 -77.86
CA THR A 181 3.17 -84.73 -76.48
C THR A 181 3.80 -83.83 -75.41
N SER A 182 4.92 -83.17 -75.68
CA SER A 182 5.48 -82.11 -74.83
C SER A 182 4.60 -80.87 -74.86
N LEU A 183 4.24 -80.37 -76.05
CA LEU A 183 3.36 -79.20 -76.19
C LEU A 183 2.01 -79.42 -75.49
N GLN A 184 1.47 -80.65 -75.52
CA GLN A 184 0.24 -80.96 -74.78
C GLN A 184 0.44 -80.99 -73.26
N LYS A 185 1.57 -81.51 -72.75
CA LYS A 185 1.92 -81.44 -71.31
C LYS A 185 2.17 -80.01 -70.86
N ASP A 186 2.93 -79.23 -71.63
CA ASP A 186 3.20 -77.82 -71.37
C ASP A 186 1.91 -77.00 -71.38
N MET A 187 0.98 -77.31 -72.29
CA MET A 187 -0.36 -76.69 -72.32
C MET A 187 -1.18 -77.02 -71.08
N SER A 188 -1.15 -78.28 -70.59
CA SER A 188 -1.78 -78.64 -69.31
C SER A 188 -1.16 -77.89 -68.13
N ALA A 189 0.17 -77.88 -67.99
CA ALA A 189 0.86 -77.19 -66.90
C ALA A 189 0.65 -75.65 -66.94
N ARG A 190 0.63 -75.05 -68.13
CA ARG A 190 0.25 -73.64 -68.33
C ARG A 190 -1.20 -73.38 -67.92
N ASN A 191 -2.12 -74.30 -68.22
CA ASN A 191 -3.52 -74.16 -67.85
C ASN A 191 -3.75 -74.30 -66.34
N GLU A 192 -2.99 -75.17 -65.66
CA GLU A 192 -2.95 -75.29 -64.19
C GLU A 192 -2.40 -74.00 -63.55
N GLN A 193 -1.29 -73.44 -64.06
CA GLN A 193 -0.81 -72.12 -63.62
C GLN A 193 -1.85 -71.01 -63.82
N VAL A 194 -2.57 -71.02 -64.96
CA VAL A 194 -3.64 -70.05 -65.24
C VAL A 194 -4.84 -70.22 -64.29
N GLN A 195 -5.14 -71.43 -63.81
CA GLN A 195 -6.13 -71.63 -62.75
C GLN A 195 -5.62 -71.10 -61.40
N GLN A 196 -4.41 -71.45 -60.98
CA GLN A 196 -3.81 -70.98 -59.72
C GLN A 196 -3.74 -69.45 -59.64
N LEU A 197 -3.22 -68.79 -60.69
CA LEU A 197 -3.16 -67.32 -60.77
C LEU A 197 -4.56 -66.68 -60.76
N LYS A 198 -5.57 -67.35 -61.32
CA LYS A 198 -6.96 -66.85 -61.34
C LYS A 198 -7.61 -66.96 -59.95
N GLU A 199 -7.28 -68.00 -59.18
CA GLU A 199 -7.71 -68.16 -57.78
C GLU A 199 -6.99 -67.15 -56.87
N GLU A 200 -5.67 -66.99 -57.02
CA GLU A 200 -4.89 -65.98 -56.29
C GLU A 200 -5.38 -64.56 -56.57
N VAL A 201 -5.62 -64.20 -57.84
CA VAL A 201 -6.22 -62.90 -58.20
C VAL A 201 -7.62 -62.72 -57.60
N SER A 202 -8.41 -63.80 -57.47
CA SER A 202 -9.72 -63.76 -56.80
C SER A 202 -9.58 -63.49 -55.30
N GLN A 203 -8.63 -64.16 -54.64
CA GLN A 203 -8.34 -64.01 -53.21
C GLN A 203 -7.75 -62.64 -52.86
N LEU A 204 -6.80 -62.14 -53.67
CA LEU A 204 -6.28 -60.78 -53.53
C LEU A 204 -7.38 -59.74 -53.74
N LYS A 205 -8.31 -59.97 -54.68
CA LYS A 205 -9.44 -59.07 -54.95
C LYS A 205 -10.49 -59.06 -53.83
N SER A 206 -10.67 -60.14 -53.08
CA SER A 206 -11.51 -60.11 -51.86
C SER A 206 -10.78 -59.46 -50.69
N GLN A 207 -9.50 -59.76 -50.47
CA GLN A 207 -8.67 -59.11 -49.44
C GLN A 207 -8.54 -57.59 -49.65
N ASN A 208 -8.49 -57.11 -50.89
CA ASN A 208 -8.38 -55.67 -51.15
C ASN A 208 -9.69 -54.93 -50.79
N LYS A 209 -10.86 -55.54 -51.06
CA LYS A 209 -12.17 -55.02 -50.62
C LYS A 209 -12.32 -54.98 -49.11
N GLU A 210 -11.87 -56.05 -48.44
CA GLU A 210 -11.84 -56.12 -46.97
C GLU A 210 -11.03 -54.95 -46.38
N LYS A 211 -9.84 -54.66 -46.95
CA LYS A 211 -9.04 -53.48 -46.58
C LYS A 211 -9.69 -52.15 -46.94
N GLU A 212 -10.39 -52.05 -48.07
CA GLU A 212 -11.18 -50.87 -48.45
C GLU A 212 -12.25 -50.55 -47.40
N HIS A 213 -13.03 -51.55 -46.97
CA HIS A 213 -14.04 -51.38 -45.91
C HIS A 213 -13.42 -51.05 -44.55
N GLN A 214 -12.26 -51.63 -44.22
CA GLN A 214 -11.53 -51.29 -42.99
C GLN A 214 -11.00 -49.84 -43.02
N LEU A 215 -10.50 -49.36 -44.16
CA LEU A 215 -10.08 -47.96 -44.35
C LEU A 215 -11.26 -46.99 -44.27
N GLU A 216 -12.40 -47.35 -44.85
CA GLU A 216 -13.64 -46.54 -44.77
C GLU A 216 -14.15 -46.44 -43.32
N ALA A 217 -14.19 -47.55 -42.59
CA ALA A 217 -14.56 -47.57 -41.17
C ALA A 217 -13.59 -46.80 -40.26
N LEU A 218 -12.29 -46.80 -40.58
CA LEU A 218 -11.29 -45.95 -39.90
C LEU A 218 -11.47 -44.47 -40.28
N GLY A 219 -11.81 -44.16 -41.53
CA GLY A 219 -12.13 -42.81 -42.00
C GLY A 219 -13.32 -42.18 -41.27
N SER A 220 -14.38 -42.95 -41.03
CA SER A 220 -15.51 -42.54 -40.19
C SER A 220 -15.06 -42.23 -38.76
N LYS A 221 -14.34 -43.15 -38.10
CA LYS A 221 -13.85 -42.96 -36.72
C LYS A 221 -12.90 -41.77 -36.57
N CYS A 222 -12.01 -41.54 -37.53
CA CYS A 222 -11.15 -40.35 -37.56
C CYS A 222 -11.94 -39.05 -37.77
N SER A 223 -13.09 -39.11 -38.43
CA SER A 223 -13.99 -37.96 -38.58
C SER A 223 -14.77 -37.69 -37.28
N GLU A 224 -15.27 -38.75 -36.64
CA GLU A 224 -15.95 -38.69 -35.32
C GLU A 224 -15.03 -38.09 -34.26
N LEU A 225 -13.83 -38.65 -34.07
CA LEU A 225 -12.83 -38.17 -33.11
C LEU A 225 -12.41 -36.72 -33.35
N LYS A 226 -12.34 -36.28 -34.61
CA LYS A 226 -12.01 -34.90 -34.98
C LYS A 226 -13.12 -33.92 -34.59
N ASP A 227 -14.38 -34.31 -34.73
CA ASP A 227 -15.51 -33.47 -34.30
C ASP A 227 -15.81 -33.62 -32.79
N GLU A 228 -15.36 -34.67 -32.12
CA GLU A 228 -15.30 -34.72 -30.65
C GLU A 228 -14.22 -33.78 -30.08
N LEU A 229 -13.00 -33.80 -30.63
CA LEU A 229 -11.92 -32.88 -30.24
C LEU A 229 -12.38 -31.42 -30.30
N ARG A 230 -13.02 -31.03 -31.41
CA ARG A 230 -13.59 -29.68 -31.60
C ARG A 230 -14.68 -29.31 -30.59
N LYS A 231 -15.47 -30.28 -30.12
CA LYS A 231 -16.49 -30.05 -29.07
C LYS A 231 -15.82 -29.84 -27.72
N GLU A 232 -14.81 -30.64 -27.38
CA GLU A 232 -14.06 -30.49 -26.12
C GLU A 232 -13.26 -29.19 -26.11
N GLU A 233 -12.68 -28.76 -27.25
CA GLU A 233 -12.07 -27.43 -27.42
C GLU A 233 -13.07 -26.30 -27.13
N ALA A 234 -14.23 -26.30 -27.79
CA ALA A 234 -15.28 -25.30 -27.55
C ALA A 234 -15.83 -25.34 -26.11
N GLN A 235 -15.96 -26.53 -25.51
CA GLN A 235 -16.39 -26.71 -24.12
C GLN A 235 -15.30 -26.26 -23.13
N LYS A 236 -14.01 -26.36 -23.48
CA LYS A 236 -12.90 -25.82 -22.70
C LYS A 236 -12.90 -24.28 -22.76
N GLU A 237 -13.02 -23.69 -23.94
CA GLU A 237 -13.14 -22.22 -24.11
C GLU A 237 -14.33 -21.65 -23.32
N SER A 238 -15.48 -22.33 -23.37
CA SER A 238 -16.67 -21.97 -22.58
C SER A 238 -16.42 -22.04 -21.06
N ARG A 239 -15.76 -23.10 -20.57
CA ARG A 239 -15.36 -23.22 -19.16
C ARG A 239 -14.37 -22.13 -18.74
N GLU A 240 -13.40 -21.80 -19.59
CA GLU A 240 -12.45 -20.71 -19.32
C GLU A 240 -13.13 -19.34 -19.29
N ALA A 241 -14.12 -19.08 -20.17
CA ALA A 241 -14.90 -17.85 -20.15
C ALA A 241 -15.70 -17.72 -18.84
N GLN A 242 -16.41 -18.79 -18.45
CA GLN A 242 -17.14 -18.84 -17.19
C GLN A 242 -16.23 -18.64 -15.97
N GLU A 243 -15.01 -19.19 -15.98
CA GLU A 243 -14.04 -18.98 -14.89
C GLU A 243 -13.57 -17.51 -14.82
N LYS A 244 -13.39 -16.84 -15.96
CA LYS A 244 -13.03 -15.41 -16.05
C LYS A 244 -14.17 -14.53 -15.49
N GLU A 245 -15.42 -14.83 -15.84
CA GLU A 245 -16.61 -14.16 -15.29
C GLU A 245 -16.75 -14.37 -13.76
N LEU A 246 -16.54 -15.60 -13.28
CA LEU A 246 -16.61 -15.93 -11.86
C LEU A 246 -15.52 -15.19 -11.06
N LYS A 247 -14.30 -15.08 -11.60
CA LYS A 247 -13.21 -14.27 -11.03
C LYS A 247 -13.57 -12.78 -10.94
N LEU A 248 -14.21 -12.22 -11.97
CA LEU A 248 -14.69 -10.83 -11.97
C LEU A 248 -15.77 -10.62 -10.91
N CYS A 249 -16.82 -11.45 -10.90
CA CYS A 249 -17.92 -11.40 -9.93
C CYS A 249 -17.41 -11.52 -8.48
N LYS A 250 -16.50 -12.46 -8.20
CA LYS A 250 -15.85 -12.61 -6.89
C LYS A 250 -15.09 -11.36 -6.46
N THR A 251 -14.43 -10.67 -7.40
CA THR A 251 -13.70 -9.42 -7.13
C THR A 251 -14.66 -8.28 -6.79
N GLN A 252 -15.75 -8.15 -7.55
CA GLN A 252 -16.81 -7.16 -7.32
C GLN A 252 -17.50 -7.38 -5.95
N MET A 253 -17.76 -8.63 -5.55
CA MET A 253 -18.28 -8.95 -4.22
C MET A 253 -17.32 -8.50 -3.10
N GLN A 254 -16.01 -8.74 -3.26
CA GLN A 254 -15.00 -8.31 -2.29
C GLN A 254 -14.87 -6.78 -2.21
N GLU A 255 -15.16 -6.05 -3.28
CA GLU A 255 -15.22 -4.58 -3.27
C GLU A 255 -16.47 -4.07 -2.55
N MET A 256 -17.65 -4.61 -2.88
CA MET A 256 -18.90 -4.31 -2.17
C MET A 256 -18.80 -4.61 -0.66
N GLU A 257 -18.12 -5.68 -0.27
CA GLU A 257 -17.84 -5.99 1.13
C GLU A 257 -16.97 -4.93 1.84
N LYS A 258 -16.02 -4.31 1.13
CA LYS A 258 -15.16 -3.24 1.69
C LYS A 258 -15.97 -1.96 1.89
N GLU A 259 -16.78 -1.56 0.90
CA GLU A 259 -17.66 -0.40 1.05
C GLU A 259 -18.72 -0.61 2.14
N MET A 260 -19.30 -1.81 2.23
CA MET A 260 -20.22 -2.18 3.32
C MET A 260 -19.56 -2.17 4.70
N LYS A 261 -18.24 -2.37 4.81
CA LYS A 261 -17.48 -2.20 6.06
C LYS A 261 -17.28 -0.71 6.38
N LYS A 262 -16.80 0.10 5.43
CA LYS A 262 -16.65 1.57 5.58
C LYS A 262 -17.97 2.24 6.00
N LEU A 263 -19.07 1.96 5.30
CA LEU A 263 -20.39 2.57 5.57
C LEU A 263 -20.91 2.22 6.98
N ARG A 264 -20.61 1.02 7.51
CA ARG A 264 -20.94 0.64 8.89
C ARG A 264 -20.11 1.41 9.92
N GLU A 265 -18.84 1.67 9.63
CA GLU A 265 -17.95 2.46 10.49
C GLU A 265 -18.36 3.95 10.50
N GLU A 266 -18.73 4.51 9.35
CA GLU A 266 -19.29 5.85 9.24
C GLU A 266 -20.65 5.98 9.95
N LEU A 267 -21.55 5.00 9.81
CA LEU A 267 -22.82 4.97 10.54
C LEU A 267 -22.58 4.98 12.06
N LYS A 268 -21.62 4.17 12.54
CA LYS A 268 -21.23 4.09 13.96
C LYS A 268 -20.65 5.43 14.46
N LYS A 269 -19.77 6.05 13.68
CA LYS A 269 -19.22 7.39 13.95
C LYS A 269 -20.33 8.44 14.02
N ASN A 270 -21.22 8.47 13.05
CA ASN A 270 -22.35 9.41 13.00
C ASN A 270 -23.33 9.21 14.17
N CYS A 271 -23.62 7.97 14.57
CA CYS A 271 -24.40 7.68 15.77
C CYS A 271 -23.74 8.24 17.05
N SER A 272 -22.41 8.09 17.20
CA SER A 272 -21.69 8.68 18.33
C SER A 272 -21.72 10.22 18.32
N ASN A 273 -21.56 10.84 17.14
CA ASN A 273 -21.64 12.29 16.95
C ASN A 273 -23.04 12.84 17.24
N GLN A 274 -24.09 12.11 16.85
CA GLN A 274 -25.48 12.45 17.13
C GLN A 274 -25.78 12.39 18.64
N ASN A 275 -25.24 11.39 19.35
CA ASN A 275 -25.38 11.28 20.80
C ASN A 275 -24.65 12.42 21.54
N THR A 276 -23.40 12.75 21.16
CA THR A 276 -22.68 13.88 21.77
C THR A 276 -23.38 15.22 21.49
N THR A 277 -23.92 15.40 20.29
CA THR A 277 -24.71 16.59 19.91
C THR A 277 -26.01 16.67 20.71
N SER A 278 -26.74 15.56 20.86
CA SER A 278 -27.95 15.46 21.69
C SER A 278 -27.68 15.72 23.17
N LYS A 279 -26.52 15.30 23.70
CA LYS A 279 -26.08 15.66 25.05
C LYS A 279 -25.81 17.17 25.16
N MET A 280 -25.01 17.71 24.24
CA MET A 280 -24.66 19.15 24.20
C MET A 280 -25.90 20.05 24.11
N LEU A 281 -26.87 19.69 23.28
CA LEU A 281 -28.14 20.43 23.16
C LEU A 281 -28.94 20.40 24.46
N ARG A 282 -29.07 19.22 25.11
CA ARG A 282 -29.75 19.10 26.42
C ARG A 282 -29.05 19.91 27.51
N ASP A 283 -27.73 19.96 27.51
CA ASP A 283 -26.96 20.74 28.50
C ASP A 283 -27.00 22.24 28.19
N LYS A 284 -27.05 22.66 26.92
CA LYS A 284 -27.33 24.05 26.50
C LYS A 284 -28.69 24.50 27.01
N ASN A 285 -29.74 23.73 26.77
CA ASN A 285 -31.11 24.11 27.14
C ASN A 285 -31.25 24.35 28.66
N LYS A 286 -30.58 23.55 29.51
CA LYS A 286 -30.54 23.77 30.98
C LYS A 286 -29.83 25.06 31.39
N VAL A 287 -28.87 25.54 30.60
CA VAL A 287 -28.19 26.83 30.83
C VAL A 287 -29.08 27.99 30.37
N GLU A 288 -29.76 27.82 29.24
CA GLU A 288 -30.71 28.80 28.69
C GLU A 288 -31.92 29.01 29.61
N GLU A 289 -32.51 27.94 30.13
CA GLU A 289 -33.57 27.96 31.15
C GLU A 289 -33.15 28.73 32.42
N LYS A 290 -31.94 28.47 32.94
CA LYS A 290 -31.39 29.19 34.10
C LYS A 290 -31.16 30.67 33.81
N LEU A 291 -30.75 31.03 32.60
CA LEU A 291 -30.56 32.41 32.18
C LEU A 291 -31.91 33.15 32.08
N GLN A 292 -32.94 32.49 31.54
CA GLN A 292 -34.30 33.05 31.47
C GLN A 292 -34.89 33.27 32.88
N GLU A 293 -34.70 32.33 33.80
CA GLU A 293 -35.17 32.44 35.19
C GLU A 293 -34.42 33.51 36.01
N ASP A 294 -33.10 33.68 35.80
CA ASP A 294 -32.32 34.79 36.36
C ASP A 294 -32.78 36.15 35.81
N SER A 295 -33.02 36.24 34.49
CA SER A 295 -33.59 37.43 33.85
C SER A 295 -34.97 37.79 34.43
N ARG A 296 -35.86 36.80 34.60
CA ARG A 296 -37.19 36.97 35.21
C ARG A 296 -37.10 37.49 36.66
N LYS A 297 -36.16 36.96 37.45
CA LYS A 297 -35.90 37.43 38.82
C LYS A 297 -35.41 38.88 38.86
N LYS A 298 -34.48 39.25 37.98
CA LYS A 298 -33.97 40.62 37.87
C LYS A 298 -35.05 41.62 37.44
N LEU A 299 -35.94 41.23 36.52
CA LEU A 299 -37.09 42.04 36.12
C LEU A 299 -38.04 42.32 37.30
N LEU A 300 -38.37 41.29 38.09
CA LEU A 300 -39.18 41.45 39.30
C LEU A 300 -38.49 42.33 40.35
N GLN A 301 -37.19 42.16 40.57
CA GLN A 301 -36.42 43.00 41.49
C GLN A 301 -36.44 44.48 41.07
N LEU A 302 -36.30 44.77 39.77
CA LEU A 302 -36.40 46.13 39.23
C LEU A 302 -37.82 46.71 39.42
N GLN A 303 -38.86 45.91 39.21
CA GLN A 303 -40.25 46.32 39.46
C GLN A 303 -40.49 46.65 40.94
N GLU A 304 -39.99 45.84 41.88
CA GLU A 304 -40.08 46.16 43.31
C GLU A 304 -39.32 47.44 43.67
N MET A 305 -38.14 47.67 43.07
CA MET A 305 -37.35 48.89 43.31
C MET A 305 -38.09 50.13 42.80
N GLY A 306 -38.70 50.08 41.62
CA GLY A 306 -39.57 51.15 41.12
C GLY A 306 -40.78 51.41 42.03
N ASN A 307 -41.42 50.34 42.56
CA ASN A 307 -42.52 50.49 43.52
C ASN A 307 -42.06 51.17 44.83
N ARG A 308 -40.86 50.83 45.32
CA ARG A 308 -40.23 51.48 46.49
C ARG A 308 -39.92 52.97 46.21
N GLU A 309 -39.39 53.28 45.03
CA GLU A 309 -39.11 54.65 44.59
C GLU A 309 -40.40 55.49 44.51
N CYS A 310 -41.47 54.98 43.89
CA CYS A 310 -42.77 55.65 43.85
C CYS A 310 -43.33 55.92 45.25
N LEU A 311 -43.21 54.98 46.19
CA LEU A 311 -43.65 55.19 47.57
C LEU A 311 -42.83 56.28 48.29
N ILE A 312 -41.51 56.31 48.08
CA ILE A 312 -40.62 57.35 48.61
C ILE A 312 -41.00 58.72 48.02
N LYS A 313 -41.25 58.79 46.70
CA LYS A 313 -41.68 60.02 46.02
C LYS A 313 -43.00 60.57 46.58
N ILE A 314 -44.03 59.72 46.74
CA ILE A 314 -45.33 60.14 47.32
C ILE A 314 -45.17 60.62 48.77
N ASN A 315 -44.29 59.99 49.55
CA ASN A 315 -44.00 60.43 50.92
C ASN A 315 -43.23 61.76 50.96
N LEU A 316 -42.31 61.98 50.02
CA LEU A 316 -41.58 63.25 49.86
C LEU A 316 -42.53 64.39 49.46
N GLU A 317 -43.37 64.19 48.45
CA GLU A 317 -44.38 65.15 48.00
C GLU A 317 -45.33 65.55 49.14
N ARG A 318 -45.76 64.58 49.95
CA ARG A 318 -46.57 64.82 51.16
C ARG A 318 -45.82 65.65 52.21
N ALA A 319 -44.55 65.33 52.47
CA ALA A 319 -43.73 66.06 53.44
C ALA A 319 -43.45 67.51 52.99
N VAL A 320 -43.22 67.73 51.69
CA VAL A 320 -43.08 69.08 51.11
C VAL A 320 -44.38 69.87 51.27
N GLY A 321 -45.54 69.31 50.92
CA GLY A 321 -46.84 69.98 51.11
C GLY A 321 -47.15 70.31 52.58
N GLN A 322 -46.72 69.46 53.52
CA GLN A 322 -46.80 69.76 54.96
C GLN A 322 -45.89 70.94 55.35
N LEU A 323 -44.64 70.96 54.88
CA LEU A 323 -43.70 72.06 55.13
C LEU A 323 -44.17 73.38 54.52
N GLU A 324 -44.77 73.37 53.33
CA GLU A 324 -45.39 74.55 52.72
C GLU A 324 -46.60 75.05 53.53
N HIS A 325 -47.40 74.15 54.09
CA HIS A 325 -48.48 74.50 55.00
C HIS A 325 -47.95 75.13 56.30
N PHE A 326 -46.94 74.54 56.94
CA PHE A 326 -46.29 75.13 58.12
C PHE A 326 -45.65 76.49 57.82
N ARG A 327 -44.93 76.63 56.71
CA ARG A 327 -44.41 77.92 56.22
C ARG A 327 -45.52 78.97 56.09
N THR A 328 -46.66 78.57 55.52
CA THR A 328 -47.83 79.44 55.37
C THR A 328 -48.45 79.83 56.71
N GLN A 329 -48.53 78.91 57.69
CA GLN A 329 -48.97 79.22 59.05
C GLN A 329 -48.02 80.22 59.73
N ILE A 330 -46.71 79.97 59.67
CA ILE A 330 -45.68 80.85 60.28
C ILE A 330 -45.78 82.26 59.69
N ILE A 331 -45.81 82.41 58.36
CA ILE A 331 -45.95 83.73 57.71
C ILE A 331 -47.21 84.47 58.16
N ARG A 332 -48.35 83.77 58.30
CA ARG A 332 -49.60 84.37 58.81
C ARG A 332 -49.51 84.74 60.29
N ALA A 333 -48.79 83.98 61.10
CA ALA A 333 -48.61 84.25 62.53
C ALA A 333 -47.65 85.43 62.78
N THR A 334 -46.57 85.55 62.00
CA THR A 334 -45.54 86.60 62.18
C THR A 334 -45.89 87.93 61.52
N TYR A 335 -46.68 87.93 60.43
CA TYR A 335 -47.02 89.15 59.67
C TYR A 335 -48.53 89.49 59.63
N GLY A 336 -49.36 88.63 60.22
CA GLY A 336 -50.81 88.84 60.29
C GLY A 336 -51.54 88.70 58.94
N ARG A 337 -52.68 89.39 58.82
CA ARG A 337 -53.52 89.41 57.59
C ARG A 337 -53.16 90.55 56.63
N THR A 338 -52.08 91.29 56.92
CA THR A 338 -51.61 92.50 56.24
C THR A 338 -50.38 92.21 55.38
N LYS A 339 -50.16 93.01 54.32
CA LYS A 339 -49.00 92.82 53.43
C LYS A 339 -47.68 93.01 54.19
N PRO A 340 -46.61 92.25 53.87
CA PRO A 340 -45.28 92.46 54.43
C PRO A 340 -44.73 93.87 54.22
N PHE A 341 -43.80 94.27 55.07
CA PHE A 341 -43.24 95.63 55.16
C PHE A 341 -42.44 96.07 53.92
N ARG A 342 -42.23 97.39 53.80
CA ARG A 342 -41.49 98.05 52.71
C ARG A 342 -39.97 98.11 52.90
N ASP A 343 -39.43 97.52 53.96
CA ASP A 343 -37.97 97.42 54.12
C ASP A 343 -37.39 96.40 53.13
N LYS A 344 -36.18 96.66 52.62
CA LYS A 344 -35.55 95.85 51.57
C LYS A 344 -35.48 94.38 52.01
N PRO A 345 -36.20 93.44 51.37
CA PRO A 345 -36.08 92.03 51.70
C PRO A 345 -34.67 91.57 51.37
N VAL A 346 -34.06 90.78 52.27
CA VAL A 346 -32.84 90.04 51.97
C VAL A 346 -33.15 89.16 50.77
N THR A 347 -32.47 89.38 49.65
CA THR A 347 -32.73 88.61 48.43
C THR A 347 -32.25 87.18 48.59
N ASP A 348 -32.93 86.24 47.92
CA ASP A 348 -32.54 84.83 47.95
C ASP A 348 -31.07 84.64 47.56
N GLN A 349 -30.54 85.47 46.64
CA GLN A 349 -29.12 85.54 46.29
C GLN A 349 -28.20 85.81 47.51
N GLN A 350 -28.54 86.79 48.37
CA GLN A 350 -27.75 87.10 49.58
C GLN A 350 -27.84 85.96 50.61
N LEU A 351 -28.98 85.28 50.69
CA LEU A 351 -29.16 84.11 51.55
C LEU A 351 -28.35 82.91 51.03
N ILE A 352 -28.36 82.69 49.71
CA ILE A 352 -27.58 81.65 49.01
C ILE A 352 -26.08 81.92 49.18
N GLU A 353 -25.60 83.15 48.98
CA GLU A 353 -24.20 83.53 49.22
C GLU A 353 -23.78 83.29 50.68
N ARG A 354 -24.66 83.61 51.65
CA ARG A 354 -24.41 83.28 53.07
C ARG A 354 -24.38 81.77 53.34
N ILE A 355 -25.25 80.99 52.72
CA ILE A 355 -25.28 79.53 52.87
C ILE A 355 -24.05 78.89 52.21
N ILE A 356 -23.64 79.36 51.03
CA ILE A 356 -22.40 78.95 50.36
C ILE A 356 -21.21 79.27 51.24
N GLN A 357 -21.06 80.51 51.71
CA GLN A 357 -19.95 80.93 52.58
C GLN A 357 -19.86 80.06 53.85
N VAL A 358 -20.97 79.85 54.55
CA VAL A 358 -21.00 78.99 55.76
C VAL A 358 -20.69 77.52 55.42
N THR A 359 -21.08 77.04 54.24
CA THR A 359 -20.77 75.68 53.77
C THR A 359 -19.28 75.56 53.46
N GLU A 360 -18.70 76.51 52.72
CA GLU A 360 -17.27 76.63 52.39
C GLU A 360 -16.40 76.72 53.66
N ASP A 361 -16.78 77.58 54.61
CA ASP A 361 -16.10 77.70 55.91
C ASP A 361 -16.17 76.38 56.70
N SER A 362 -17.33 75.71 56.70
CA SER A 362 -17.49 74.39 57.35
C SER A 362 -16.70 73.28 56.65
N PHE A 363 -16.43 73.42 55.35
CA PHE A 363 -15.63 72.48 54.56
C PHE A 363 -14.14 72.73 54.82
N THR A 364 -13.65 73.96 54.67
CA THR A 364 -12.25 74.30 54.93
C THR A 364 -11.85 74.08 56.40
N PHE A 365 -12.78 74.22 57.35
CA PHE A 365 -12.55 73.84 58.75
C PHE A 365 -12.39 72.33 58.93
N ARG A 366 -13.29 71.53 58.32
CA ARG A 366 -13.18 70.06 58.31
C ARG A 366 -11.90 69.57 57.61
N GLN A 367 -11.56 70.18 56.48
CA GLN A 367 -10.33 69.88 55.74
C GLN A 367 -9.08 70.21 56.56
N ARG A 368 -9.00 71.39 57.19
CA ARG A 368 -7.89 71.77 58.09
C ARG A 368 -7.76 70.86 59.31
N LYS A 369 -8.89 70.39 59.87
CA LYS A 369 -8.91 69.39 60.96
C LYS A 369 -8.43 68.01 60.48
N TRP A 370 -8.83 67.59 59.28
CA TRP A 370 -8.38 66.34 58.68
C TRP A 370 -6.89 66.35 58.38
N THR A 371 -6.37 67.42 57.76
CA THR A 371 -4.93 67.49 57.39
C THR A 371 -4.01 67.49 58.59
N HIS A 372 -4.36 68.19 59.68
CA HIS A 372 -3.63 68.11 60.95
C HIS A 372 -3.67 66.70 61.57
N GLN A 373 -4.80 66.00 61.45
CA GLN A 373 -4.93 64.65 62.01
C GLN A 373 -4.23 63.58 61.15
N SER A 374 -4.08 63.81 59.84
CA SER A 374 -3.32 62.92 58.96
C SER A 374 -1.80 63.14 59.05
N SER A 375 -1.32 64.39 59.10
CA SER A 375 0.12 64.68 59.16
C SER A 375 0.76 64.13 60.43
N SER A 376 0.15 64.40 61.59
CA SER A 376 0.59 63.88 62.89
C SER A 376 0.76 62.36 62.90
N LYS A 377 -0.21 61.62 62.37
CA LYS A 377 -0.16 60.15 62.31
C LYS A 377 0.85 59.63 61.30
N GLN A 378 0.99 60.30 60.16
CA GLN A 378 1.95 59.93 59.12
C GLN A 378 3.39 60.12 59.62
N GLU A 379 3.67 61.19 60.36
CA GLU A 379 4.98 61.44 60.97
C GLU A 379 5.31 60.45 62.10
N GLU A 380 4.34 60.11 62.96
CA GLU A 380 4.49 59.06 63.98
C GLU A 380 4.80 57.68 63.36
N THR A 381 4.13 57.33 62.24
CA THR A 381 4.44 56.10 61.50
C THR A 381 5.81 56.14 60.83
N ALA A 382 6.23 57.27 60.25
CA ALA A 382 7.55 57.43 59.65
C ALA A 382 8.68 57.28 60.68
N GLN A 383 8.54 57.93 61.85
CA GLN A 383 9.49 57.77 62.96
C GLN A 383 9.53 56.34 63.50
N SER A 384 8.39 55.63 63.51
CA SER A 384 8.32 54.21 63.90
C SER A 384 8.99 53.29 62.87
N VAL A 385 8.78 53.53 61.58
CA VAL A 385 9.47 52.80 60.48
C VAL A 385 10.98 52.95 60.60
N GLU A 386 11.49 54.16 60.87
CA GLU A 386 12.93 54.39 60.91
C GLU A 386 13.59 53.82 62.18
N LYS A 387 12.92 53.90 63.35
CA LYS A 387 13.33 53.17 64.56
C LYS A 387 13.44 51.67 64.31
N LEU A 388 12.46 51.08 63.62
CA LEU A 388 12.45 49.66 63.26
C LEU A 388 13.59 49.33 62.27
N ARG A 389 13.83 50.17 61.26
CA ARG A 389 14.92 50.00 60.29
C ARG A 389 16.27 49.95 60.99
N VAL A 390 16.58 50.92 61.84
CA VAL A 390 17.88 51.03 62.52
C VAL A 390 18.18 49.79 63.38
N GLN A 391 17.21 49.28 64.14
CA GLN A 391 17.43 48.07 64.95
C GLN A 391 17.52 46.80 64.09
N LEU A 392 16.78 46.70 62.98
CA LEU A 392 16.92 45.61 62.02
C LEU A 392 18.29 45.61 61.33
N SER A 393 18.82 46.79 60.98
CA SER A 393 20.18 46.93 60.43
C SER A 393 21.26 46.45 61.41
N LYS A 394 21.09 46.65 62.73
CA LYS A 394 22.01 46.06 63.72
C LYS A 394 21.91 44.54 63.80
N CYS A 395 20.68 43.99 63.85
CA CYS A 395 20.48 42.54 63.80
C CYS A 395 21.14 41.94 62.55
N GLN A 396 21.05 42.65 61.42
CA GLN A 396 21.70 42.25 60.17
C GLN A 396 23.23 42.39 60.21
N ALA A 397 23.79 43.39 60.89
CA ALA A 397 25.23 43.54 61.09
C ALA A 397 25.80 42.40 61.94
N CYS A 398 25.17 42.04 63.06
CA CYS A 398 25.60 40.89 63.88
C CYS A 398 25.69 39.58 63.07
N MET A 399 24.72 39.33 62.17
CA MET A 399 24.74 38.15 61.28
C MET A 399 25.79 38.22 60.15
N ARG A 400 26.43 39.38 59.90
CA ARG A 400 27.49 39.55 58.90
C ARG A 400 28.89 39.62 59.52
N GLU A 401 29.00 40.18 60.72
CA GLU A 401 30.27 40.67 61.27
C GLU A 401 30.75 39.84 62.48
N SER A 402 29.86 39.47 63.41
CA SER A 402 30.24 38.68 64.59
C SER A 402 29.76 37.21 64.57
N CYS A 403 28.79 36.87 63.72
CA CYS A 403 28.26 35.51 63.51
C CYS A 403 27.97 34.74 64.81
N SER A 404 27.49 35.46 65.83
CA SER A 404 27.30 34.96 67.19
C SER A 404 25.83 34.95 67.58
N SER A 405 25.36 33.81 68.08
CA SER A 405 24.02 33.63 68.62
C SER A 405 23.76 34.54 69.82
N SER A 406 24.75 34.79 70.68
CA SER A 406 24.57 35.68 71.84
C SER A 406 24.31 37.12 71.42
N ASP A 407 24.97 37.58 70.35
CA ASP A 407 24.87 38.94 69.86
C ASP A 407 23.55 39.15 69.12
N LEU A 408 23.19 38.21 68.23
CA LEU A 408 21.90 38.23 67.54
C LEU A 408 20.73 38.18 68.53
N LYS A 409 20.81 37.33 69.56
CA LYS A 409 19.80 37.19 70.62
C LYS A 409 19.67 38.45 71.48
N LYS A 410 20.76 39.18 71.70
CA LYS A 410 20.79 40.48 72.38
C LYS A 410 20.13 41.58 71.55
N GLU A 411 20.48 41.74 70.27
CA GLU A 411 19.85 42.75 69.41
C GLU A 411 18.38 42.42 69.09
N MET A 412 18.03 41.13 68.96
CA MET A 412 16.63 40.68 68.96
C MET A 412 15.89 41.08 70.25
N GLY A 413 16.57 41.04 71.41
CA GLY A 413 16.04 41.53 72.68
C GLY A 413 15.70 43.02 72.64
N PHE A 414 16.56 43.86 72.07
CA PHE A 414 16.25 45.28 71.86
C PHE A 414 15.12 45.49 70.84
N LEU A 415 15.09 44.70 69.76
CA LEU A 415 14.01 44.74 68.76
C LEU A 415 12.65 44.33 69.36
N GLN A 416 12.62 43.39 70.30
CA GLN A 416 11.40 42.96 70.99
C GLN A 416 10.81 44.04 71.91
N HIS A 417 11.66 44.84 72.55
CA HIS A 417 11.24 45.90 73.48
C HIS A 417 11.14 47.28 72.83
N LEU A 418 11.35 47.38 71.51
CA LEU A 418 11.23 48.62 70.75
C LEU A 418 9.77 49.11 70.72
N GLN A 419 9.51 50.30 71.25
CA GLN A 419 8.18 50.91 71.18
C GLN A 419 7.91 51.50 69.79
N LEU A 420 6.85 51.02 69.14
CA LEU A 420 6.42 51.40 67.80
C LEU A 420 4.91 51.68 67.78
N CYS A 421 4.45 52.52 66.86
CA CYS A 421 3.02 52.79 66.70
C CYS A 421 2.24 51.52 66.27
N PRO A 422 0.92 51.41 66.56
CA PRO A 422 0.18 50.16 66.43
C PRO A 422 0.27 49.45 65.06
N PRO A 423 0.23 50.13 63.90
CA PRO A 423 0.39 49.48 62.60
C PRO A 423 1.73 48.76 62.41
N MET A 424 2.79 49.25 63.06
CA MET A 424 4.15 48.72 62.92
C MET A 424 4.44 47.53 63.85
N SER A 425 3.67 47.37 64.93
CA SER A 425 3.78 46.24 65.86
C SER A 425 3.61 44.87 65.19
N GLY A 426 2.74 44.78 64.18
CA GLY A 426 2.56 43.56 63.39
C GLY A 426 3.80 43.19 62.58
N LEU A 427 4.46 44.17 61.97
CA LEU A 427 5.69 43.96 61.22
C LEU A 427 6.86 43.60 62.15
N GLN A 428 6.97 44.29 63.29
CA GLN A 428 7.94 43.97 64.35
C GLN A 428 7.84 42.50 64.79
N LYS A 429 6.61 41.99 65.01
CA LYS A 429 6.39 40.58 65.34
C LYS A 429 6.87 39.65 64.23
N VAL A 430 6.49 39.89 62.98
CA VAL A 430 6.92 39.06 61.83
C VAL A 430 8.44 39.04 61.69
N VAL A 431 9.12 40.19 61.84
CA VAL A 431 10.58 40.27 61.80
C VAL A 431 11.22 39.51 62.97
N LEU A 432 10.66 39.59 64.19
CA LEU A 432 11.13 38.82 65.35
C LEU A 432 10.93 37.31 65.18
N ASP A 433 9.82 36.88 64.57
CA ASP A 433 9.55 35.47 64.31
C ASP A 433 10.49 34.91 63.23
N ILE A 434 10.82 35.70 62.18
CA ILE A 434 11.87 35.36 61.19
C ILE A 434 13.25 35.27 61.85
N LEU A 435 13.66 36.29 62.61
CA LEU A 435 14.96 36.32 63.28
C LEU A 435 15.09 35.20 64.33
N ARG A 436 14.00 34.75 64.96
CA ARG A 436 14.02 33.58 65.87
C ARG A 436 14.32 32.28 65.13
N VAL A 437 13.84 32.12 63.89
CA VAL A 437 14.24 30.99 63.03
C VAL A 437 15.73 31.09 62.71
N SER A 438 16.22 32.25 62.23
CA SER A 438 17.65 32.47 61.95
C SER A 438 18.54 32.20 63.17
N LEU A 439 18.15 32.67 64.35
CA LEU A 439 18.85 32.41 65.61
C LEU A 439 18.87 30.91 65.95
N SER A 440 17.76 30.19 65.80
CA SER A 440 17.72 28.75 66.09
C SER A 440 18.61 27.92 65.15
N TRP A 441 18.77 28.35 63.89
CA TRP A 441 19.75 27.75 62.98
C TRP A 441 21.18 28.07 63.42
N LEU A 442 21.46 29.32 63.81
CA LEU A 442 22.78 29.76 64.27
C LEU A 442 23.21 29.02 65.56
N GLU A 443 22.34 28.98 66.57
CA GLU A 443 22.52 28.20 67.81
C GLU A 443 22.77 26.71 67.52
N GLY A 444 22.03 26.13 66.56
CA GLY A 444 22.24 24.76 66.11
C GLY A 444 23.60 24.54 65.44
N THR A 445 24.04 25.46 64.57
CA THR A 445 25.36 25.37 63.92
C THR A 445 26.52 25.58 64.90
N GLU A 446 26.38 26.50 65.85
CA GLU A 446 27.39 26.72 66.91
C GLU A 446 27.54 25.48 67.80
N GLN A 447 26.42 24.85 68.18
CA GLN A 447 26.46 23.64 68.98
C GLN A 447 27.10 22.47 68.20
N LEU A 448 26.78 22.29 66.91
CA LEU A 448 27.44 21.28 66.07
C LEU A 448 28.96 21.53 65.91
N LEU A 449 29.39 22.79 65.72
CA LEU A 449 30.82 23.14 65.65
C LEU A 449 31.53 22.85 66.97
N LYS A 450 30.88 23.16 68.10
CA LYS A 450 31.36 22.88 69.46
C LYS A 450 31.43 21.38 69.77
N ASP A 451 30.46 20.59 69.32
CA ASP A 451 30.48 19.12 69.44
C ASP A 451 31.61 18.50 68.61
N LEU A 452 31.95 19.12 67.47
CA LEU A 452 33.13 18.81 66.66
C LEU A 452 34.44 19.42 67.22
N SER A 453 34.43 19.99 68.42
CA SER A 453 35.56 20.66 69.10
C SER A 453 36.15 21.88 68.36
N ILE A 454 35.42 22.44 67.39
CA ILE A 454 35.80 23.64 66.65
C ILE A 454 35.40 24.87 67.48
N HIS A 455 36.31 25.37 68.31
CA HIS A 455 36.10 26.58 69.09
C HIS A 455 35.98 27.83 68.20
N MET A 456 34.76 28.36 68.11
CA MET A 456 34.50 29.69 67.54
C MET A 456 35.01 30.78 68.50
N CYS A 457 36.30 31.06 68.45
CA CYS A 457 36.93 32.18 69.16
C CYS A 457 36.62 33.48 68.42
N GLY A 458 35.71 34.29 68.95
CA GLY A 458 35.25 35.53 68.32
C GLY A 458 36.31 36.64 68.31
N SER A 459 37.11 36.73 67.24
CA SER A 459 37.77 37.96 66.77
C SER A 459 38.34 37.79 65.35
N ASP A 460 37.91 38.65 64.44
CA ASP A 460 38.60 39.16 63.24
C ASP A 460 39.75 38.33 62.62
N LYS A 461 39.42 37.18 61.95
CA LYS A 461 40.12 36.66 60.73
C LYS A 461 39.59 35.31 60.18
N VAL A 462 38.30 35.20 59.84
CA VAL A 462 37.77 34.01 59.10
C VAL A 462 36.90 34.38 57.88
N SER A 463 37.21 35.48 57.19
CA SER A 463 36.49 35.92 55.98
C SER A 463 36.72 35.06 54.73
N GLY A 464 37.50 33.98 54.80
CA GLY A 464 38.03 33.26 53.64
C GLY A 464 37.42 31.88 53.32
N MET A 465 36.49 31.36 54.12
CA MET A 465 35.97 29.99 53.97
C MET A 465 34.43 29.85 53.96
N LEU A 466 33.68 30.93 54.19
CA LEU A 466 32.21 30.87 54.32
C LEU A 466 31.44 31.02 52.99
N ASP A 467 32.01 31.66 51.97
CA ASP A 467 31.36 31.89 50.67
C ASP A 467 30.87 30.59 50.00
N SER A 468 31.61 29.49 50.15
CA SER A 468 31.23 28.19 49.58
C SER A 468 30.04 27.53 50.28
N ALA A 469 29.78 27.85 51.56
CA ALA A 469 28.60 27.35 52.27
C ALA A 469 27.36 28.19 51.94
N GLN A 470 27.53 29.51 51.81
CA GLN A 470 26.43 30.45 51.58
C GLN A 470 25.71 30.21 50.24
N VAL A 471 26.46 29.93 49.17
CA VAL A 471 25.94 29.57 47.84
C VAL A 471 25.14 28.26 47.83
N GLN A 472 25.33 27.39 48.83
CA GLN A 472 24.55 26.15 49.00
C GLN A 472 23.23 26.44 49.73
N GLY A 473 23.25 27.29 50.76
CA GLY A 473 22.07 27.69 51.54
C GLY A 473 21.03 28.48 50.73
N ASP A 474 21.48 29.45 49.94
CA ASP A 474 20.59 30.27 49.10
C ASP A 474 19.80 29.42 48.07
N ARG A 475 20.40 28.32 47.58
CA ARG A 475 19.71 27.38 46.67
C ARG A 475 18.61 26.59 47.38
N GLU A 476 18.73 26.31 48.66
CA GLU A 476 17.71 25.58 49.42
C GLU A 476 16.58 26.51 49.88
N LEU A 477 16.90 27.73 50.33
CA LEU A 477 15.90 28.77 50.58
C LEU A 477 15.09 29.09 49.32
N GLY A 478 15.75 29.17 48.15
CA GLY A 478 15.10 29.30 46.86
C GLY A 478 14.14 28.14 46.54
N ARG A 479 14.52 26.88 46.87
CA ARG A 479 13.65 25.70 46.70
C ARG A 479 12.44 25.72 47.64
N GLN A 480 12.63 26.04 48.92
CA GLN A 480 11.53 26.08 49.89
C GLN A 480 10.53 27.20 49.59
N LEU A 481 11.00 28.40 49.21
CA LEU A 481 10.12 29.48 48.75
C LEU A 481 9.33 29.09 47.50
N HIS A 482 9.94 28.36 46.56
CA HIS A 482 9.25 27.85 45.37
C HIS A 482 8.16 26.82 45.72
N LEU A 483 8.44 25.89 46.63
CA LEU A 483 7.45 24.92 47.12
C LEU A 483 6.28 25.59 47.83
N HIS A 484 6.53 26.59 48.67
CA HIS A 484 5.47 27.34 49.35
C HIS A 484 4.61 28.16 48.36
N ALA A 485 5.23 28.73 47.32
CA ALA A 485 4.53 29.44 46.25
C ALA A 485 3.71 28.53 45.32
N LEU A 486 4.11 27.26 45.15
CA LEU A 486 3.33 26.26 44.42
C LEU A 486 2.16 25.72 45.25
N SER A 487 2.33 25.53 46.56
CA SER A 487 1.25 25.07 47.44
C SER A 487 0.06 26.05 47.50
N GLY A 488 0.29 27.35 47.28
CA GLY A 488 -0.77 28.37 47.22
C GLY A 488 -1.60 28.38 45.93
N LYS A 489 -1.18 27.68 44.86
CA LYS A 489 -1.85 27.74 43.54
C LYS A 489 -2.95 26.70 43.39
N ARG A 490 -4.00 26.80 44.21
CA ARG A 490 -5.24 26.05 43.97
C ARG A 490 -6.57 26.78 44.23
N ASP A 491 -6.59 28.12 44.17
CA ASP A 491 -7.81 28.81 43.74
C ASP A 491 -7.56 30.26 43.25
N GLN A 492 -7.42 30.43 41.92
CA GLN A 492 -7.85 31.63 41.18
C GLN A 492 -7.68 31.45 39.66
N ARG A 493 -8.64 31.97 38.89
CA ARG A 493 -8.59 31.98 37.42
C ARG A 493 -7.80 33.19 36.93
N PHE A 494 -6.87 32.93 36.00
CA PHE A 494 -6.11 33.98 35.33
C PHE A 494 -7.02 34.84 34.44
N ILE A 495 -6.93 36.17 34.59
CA ILE A 495 -7.38 37.14 33.59
C ILE A 495 -6.14 37.98 33.23
N PRO A 496 -5.68 38.01 31.97
CA PRO A 496 -4.54 38.83 31.58
C PRO A 496 -4.94 40.31 31.51
N TYR A 497 -4.21 41.18 32.21
CA TYR A 497 -4.32 42.62 32.04
C TYR A 497 -3.53 43.05 30.79
N THR A 498 -4.22 43.35 29.69
CA THR A 498 -3.65 44.08 28.55
C THR A 498 -4.04 45.54 28.64
N GLY A 499 -3.07 46.42 28.89
CA GLY A 499 -3.33 47.86 28.96
C GLY A 499 -3.58 48.47 27.58
N SER A 500 -4.81 48.91 27.31
CA SER A 500 -5.10 49.96 26.34
C SER A 500 -6.41 50.65 26.68
N SER A 501 -6.46 51.98 26.52
CA SER A 501 -7.63 52.81 26.85
C SER A 501 -8.60 52.88 25.67
N ALA A 502 -9.54 51.92 25.61
CA ALA A 502 -10.70 51.98 24.72
C ALA A 502 -11.99 52.03 25.56
N THR A 503 -12.93 52.90 25.20
CA THR A 503 -14.19 53.06 25.96
C THR A 503 -15.21 51.98 25.57
N LEU A 504 -16.07 51.57 26.51
CA LEU A 504 -17.02 50.45 26.33
C LEU A 504 -18.03 50.62 25.19
N GLY A 505 -18.17 51.81 24.59
CA GLY A 505 -19.11 52.08 23.50
C GLY A 505 -18.74 51.43 22.16
N GLU A 506 -17.45 51.21 21.87
CA GLU A 506 -17.02 50.83 20.51
C GLU A 506 -17.10 49.32 20.24
N VAL A 507 -16.79 48.48 21.24
CA VAL A 507 -16.86 47.01 21.12
C VAL A 507 -18.29 46.54 20.79
N HIS A 508 -19.29 47.19 21.39
CA HIS A 508 -20.71 46.89 21.14
C HIS A 508 -21.13 47.20 19.69
N LYS A 509 -20.49 48.20 19.07
CA LYS A 509 -20.76 48.65 17.70
C LYS A 509 -20.17 47.69 16.64
N TRP A 510 -19.08 47.00 16.97
CA TRP A 510 -18.44 46.01 16.09
C TRP A 510 -19.21 44.68 16.07
N LEU A 511 -19.66 44.20 17.24
CA LEU A 511 -20.43 42.95 17.37
C LEU A 511 -21.76 42.99 16.59
N TRP A 512 -22.53 44.08 16.71
CA TRP A 512 -23.80 44.23 16.00
C TRP A 512 -23.66 44.26 14.47
N LYS A 513 -22.55 44.80 13.94
CA LYS A 513 -22.34 44.85 12.48
C LYS A 513 -22.10 43.45 11.89
N ARG A 514 -21.36 42.59 12.61
CA ARG A 514 -20.99 41.24 12.14
C ARG A 514 -22.16 40.25 12.04
N ASP A 515 -23.20 40.40 12.87
CA ASP A 515 -24.40 39.57 12.75
C ASP A 515 -25.46 40.16 11.79
N GLY A 516 -25.42 41.46 11.52
CA GLY A 516 -26.26 42.10 10.49
C GLY A 516 -25.88 41.76 9.05
N GLU A 517 -24.63 41.31 8.82
CA GLU A 517 -24.14 40.90 7.50
C GLU A 517 -24.40 39.41 7.21
N ARG A 518 -24.52 38.55 8.23
CA ARG A 518 -24.79 37.10 8.05
C ARG A 518 -26.25 36.75 7.76
N LYS A 519 -27.18 37.71 7.89
CA LYS A 519 -28.61 37.57 7.54
C LYS A 519 -28.95 38.17 6.16
N ARG A 520 -28.00 38.14 5.23
CA ARG A 520 -28.16 38.71 3.87
C ARG A 520 -27.50 37.85 2.78
N SER A 521 -27.34 36.56 3.05
CA SER A 521 -26.76 35.57 2.12
C SER A 521 -27.34 34.16 2.35
N GLU A 522 -28.59 34.12 2.82
CA GLU A 522 -29.54 33.00 2.78
C GLU A 522 -30.85 33.55 2.19
#